data_AF-A0AAU1GXE2-F1
#
_entry.id   AF-A0AAU1GXE2-F1
#
_cell.length_a   1.000
_cell.length_b   1.000
_cell.length_c   1.000
_cell.angle_alpha   90.00
_cell.angle_beta   90.00
_cell.angle_gamma   90.00
#
_symmetry.space_group_name_H-M   'P 1'
#
loop_
_entity.id
_entity.type
_entity.pdbx_description
1 polymer ?
#
loop_
_entity_poly.entity_id
_entity_poly.type
_entity_poly.pdbx_seq_one_letter_code
_entity_poly.pdbx_strand_id
1 'polypeptide(L)' 'MSGYTWAWLAWLGAFVAIEGRALFNKTAGDTLSEHVWKWFATAQGSTGSPSGWVRIRRFGLLAFMAWLSAHFLTGGRF' A
#
# COMPACT_ATOMS: atom_id res chain seq x y z
N MET A 1 4.26 27.03 6.91
CA MET A 1 4.29 25.58 6.60
C MET A 1 5.67 25.23 6.07
N SER A 2 6.21 24.05 6.38
CA SER A 2 7.56 23.66 5.93
C SER A 2 7.55 23.21 4.47
N GLY A 3 8.70 23.20 3.80
CA GLY A 3 8.83 22.64 2.46
C GLY A 3 8.40 21.16 2.40
N TYR A 4 8.65 20.40 3.46
CA TYR A 4 8.17 19.02 3.59
C TYR A 4 6.64 18.92 3.62
N THR A 5 5.94 19.88 4.22
CA THR A 5 4.47 19.90 4.17
C THR A 5 3.97 19.98 2.72
N TRP A 6 4.57 20.86 1.91
CA TRP A 6 4.22 20.97 0.49
C TRP A 6 4.57 19.71 -0.31
N ALA A 7 5.71 19.09 -0.02
CA ALA A 7 6.09 17.84 -0.66
C ALA A 7 5.06 16.72 -0.37
N TRP A 8 4.59 16.59 0.88
CA TRP A 8 3.54 15.64 1.23
C TRP A 8 2.21 15.95 0.55
N LEU A 9 1.80 17.22 0.48
CA LEU A 9 0.58 17.63 -0.21
C LEU A 9 0.65 17.33 -1.71
N ALA A 10 1.78 17.63 -2.35
CA ALA A 10 2.00 17.33 -3.76
C ALA A 10 1.96 15.81 -4.03
N TRP A 11 2.58 15.02 -3.15
CA TRP A 11 2.56 13.56 -3.25
C TRP A 11 1.14 13.00 -3.10
N LEU A 12 0.37 13.45 -2.10
CA LEU A 12 -1.03 13.03 -1.91
C LEU A 12 -1.91 13.44 -3.10
N GLY A 13 -1.72 14.66 -3.63
CA GLY A 13 -2.44 15.13 -4.81
C GLY A 13 -2.13 14.26 -6.04
N ALA A 14 -0.86 13.94 -6.27
CA ALA A 14 -0.44 13.05 -7.36
C ALA A 14 -1.04 11.64 -7.20
N PHE A 15 -1.01 11.08 -5.98
CA PHE A 15 -1.61 9.78 -5.69
C PHE A 15 -3.10 9.74 -6.05
N VAL A 16 -3.88 10.72 -5.58
CA VAL A 16 -5.32 10.79 -5.87
C VAL A 16 -5.60 10.94 -7.37
N ALA A 17 -4.82 11.78 -8.08
CA ALA A 17 -5.00 11.99 -9.51
C ALA A 17 -4.73 10.72 -10.32
N ILE A 18 -3.61 10.04 -10.03
CA ILE A 18 -3.18 8.82 -10.75
C ILE A 18 -4.11 7.64 -10.42
N GLU A 19 -4.27 7.32 -9.14
CA GLU A 19 -5.11 6.19 -8.69
C GLU A 19 -6.58 6.43 -9.08
N GLY A 20 -7.07 7.65 -8.89
CA GLY A 20 -8.43 8.02 -9.29
C GLY A 20 -8.68 7.80 -10.77
N ARG A 21 -7.76 8.25 -11.65
CA ARG A 21 -7.88 8.01 -13.09
C ARG A 21 -7.80 6.53 -13.43
N ALA A 22 -6.88 5.78 -12.80
CA ALA A 22 -6.74 4.34 -13.01
C ALA A 22 -8.02 3.57 -12.66
N LEU A 23 -8.69 3.93 -11.55
CA LEU A 23 -9.98 3.34 -11.16
C LEU A 23 -11.09 3.56 -12.20
N PHE A 24 -11.10 4.71 -12.89
CA PHE A 24 -12.06 4.96 -13.97
C PHE A 24 -11.69 4.26 -15.28
N ASN A 25 -10.40 4.14 -15.59
CA ASN A 25 -9.92 3.45 -16.79
C ASN A 25 -10.21 1.94 -16.73
N LYS A 26 -10.21 1.32 -15.53
CA LYS A 26 -10.43 -0.13 -15.31
C LYS A 26 -9.45 -1.03 -16.09
N THR A 27 -8.28 -0.52 -16.45
CA THR A 27 -7.22 -1.30 -17.08
C THR A 27 -6.47 -2.07 -15.99
N ALA A 28 -6.32 -3.38 -16.17
CA ALA A 28 -5.62 -4.22 -15.22
C ALA A 28 -4.14 -3.82 -15.11
N GLY A 29 -3.69 -3.59 -13.88
CA GLY A 29 -2.31 -3.22 -13.57
C GLY A 29 -2.04 -1.71 -13.59
N ASP A 30 -3.05 -0.85 -13.74
CA ASP A 30 -2.86 0.60 -13.68
C ASP A 30 -2.84 1.14 -12.24
N THR A 31 -3.44 0.43 -11.27
CA THR A 31 -3.57 0.93 -9.90
C THR A 31 -2.38 0.55 -9.03
N LEU A 32 -2.02 1.42 -8.07
CA LEU A 32 -1.03 1.11 -7.05
C LEU A 32 -1.47 -0.13 -6.23
N SER A 33 -2.77 -0.23 -5.95
CA SER A 33 -3.35 -1.35 -5.19
C SER A 33 -3.05 -2.70 -5.82
N GLU A 34 -3.17 -2.83 -7.15
CA GLU A 34 -2.83 -4.05 -7.89
C GLU A 34 -1.33 -4.39 -7.79
N HIS A 35 -0.45 -3.39 -7.85
CA HIS A 35 0.98 -3.58 -7.66
C HIS A 35 1.32 -4.07 -6.26
N VAL A 36 0.67 -3.50 -5.23
CA VAL A 36 0.81 -3.94 -3.84
C VAL A 36 0.35 -5.39 -3.70
N TRP A 37 -0.80 -5.76 -4.26
CA TRP A 37 -1.29 -7.14 -4.21
C TRP A 37 -0.39 -8.13 -4.93
N LYS A 38 0.13 -7.76 -6.11
CA LYS A 38 1.07 -8.56 -6.88
C LYS A 38 2.37 -8.76 -6.11
N TRP A 39 2.87 -7.71 -5.45
CA TRP A 39 4.03 -7.81 -4.59
C TRP A 39 3.72 -8.74 -3.41
N PHE A 40 2.72 -8.47 -2.58
CA PHE A 40 2.49 -9.27 -1.38
C PHE A 40 1.79 -10.61 -1.62
N ALA A 41 1.53 -10.97 -2.88
CA ALA A 41 0.79 -12.14 -3.30
C ALA A 41 -0.56 -12.24 -2.55
N THR A 42 -1.29 -11.13 -2.48
CA THR A 42 -2.61 -11.02 -1.83
C THR A 42 -3.75 -10.77 -2.82
N ALA A 43 -3.46 -10.84 -4.12
CA ALA A 43 -4.47 -10.69 -5.17
C ALA A 43 -5.55 -11.80 -5.07
N GLN A 44 -6.77 -11.45 -5.46
CA GLN A 44 -7.88 -12.40 -5.57
C GLN A 44 -7.48 -13.57 -6.48
N GLY A 45 -7.77 -14.81 -6.04
CA GLY A 45 -7.36 -16.02 -6.74
C GLY A 45 -5.98 -16.56 -6.35
N SER A 46 -5.31 -15.98 -5.34
CA SER A 46 -4.12 -16.60 -4.72
C SER A 46 -4.48 -17.86 -3.93
N THR A 47 -4.74 -18.97 -4.64
CA THR A 47 -5.18 -20.27 -4.10
C THR A 47 -4.01 -21.22 -3.83
N GLY A 48 -4.22 -22.19 -2.94
CA GLY A 48 -3.23 -23.21 -2.60
C GLY A 48 -2.39 -22.87 -1.35
N SER A 49 -1.48 -23.77 -1.00
CA SER A 49 -0.59 -23.59 0.16
C SER A 49 0.51 -22.58 -0.16
N PRO A 50 0.56 -21.42 0.51
CA PRO A 50 1.60 -20.42 0.24
C PRO A 50 2.97 -20.95 0.66
N SER A 51 3.95 -20.80 -0.22
CA SER A 51 5.35 -21.09 0.08
C SER A 51 5.85 -20.26 1.27
N GLY A 52 6.94 -20.71 1.92
CA GLY A 52 7.55 -19.97 3.04
C GLY A 52 7.85 -18.51 2.69
N TRP A 53 8.32 -18.24 1.46
CA TRP A 53 8.59 -16.89 0.98
C TRP A 53 7.33 -16.01 0.88
N VAL A 54 6.23 -16.56 0.36
CA VAL A 54 4.95 -15.84 0.29
C VAL A 54 4.44 -15.50 1.69
N ARG A 55 4.58 -16.42 2.65
CA ARG A 55 4.20 -16.19 4.06
C ARG A 55 4.98 -15.03 4.66
N ILE A 56 6.30 -14.97 4.44
CA ILE A 56 7.16 -13.88 4.93
C ILE A 56 6.70 -12.53 4.38
N ARG A 57 6.43 -12.43 3.08
CA ARG A 57 5.98 -11.16 2.47
C ARG A 57 4.63 -10.73 3.02
N ARG A 58 3.66 -11.63 3.09
CA ARG A 58 2.33 -11.36 3.67
C ARG A 58 2.42 -10.93 5.13
N PHE A 59 3.23 -11.63 5.92
CA PHE A 59 3.47 -11.27 7.32
C PHE A 59 4.16 -9.91 7.45
N GLY A 60 5.14 -9.62 6.60
CA GLY A 60 5.81 -8.32 6.55
C GLY A 60 4.85 -7.18 6.24
N LEU A 61 3.94 -7.35 5.28
CA LEU A 61 2.86 -6.38 5.02
C LEU A 61 1.99 -6.18 6.26
N LEU A 62 1.53 -7.27 6.87
CA LEU A 62 0.67 -7.21 8.06
C LEU A 62 1.37 -6.48 9.22
N ALA A 63 2.60 -6.87 9.53
CA ALA A 63 3.39 -6.28 10.60
C ALA A 63 3.64 -4.79 10.33
N PHE A 64 3.98 -4.41 9.10
CA PHE A 64 4.16 -3.02 8.70
C PHE A 64 2.88 -2.21 8.86
N MET A 65 1.73 -2.71 8.38
CA MET A 65 0.46 -1.99 8.46
C MET A 65 -0.01 -1.85 9.92
N ALA A 66 0.16 -2.90 10.73
CA ALA A 66 -0.16 -2.87 12.15
C ALA A 66 0.72 -1.85 12.89
N TRP A 67 2.03 -1.90 12.65
CA TRP A 67 2.98 -0.94 13.21
C TRP A 67 2.70 0.49 12.76
N LEU A 68 2.51 0.74 11.46
CA LEU A 68 2.27 2.07 10.92
C LEU A 68 1.01 2.71 11.52
N SER A 69 -0.05 1.91 11.64
CA SER A 69 -1.30 2.34 12.25
C SER A 69 -1.09 2.70 13.74
N ALA A 70 -0.45 1.81 14.50
CA ALA A 70 -0.14 2.07 15.90
C ALA A 70 0.77 3.29 16.09
N HIS A 71 1.79 3.44 15.24
CA HIS A 71 2.75 4.54 15.24
C HIS A 71 2.03 5.88 15.06
N PHE A 72 1.12 5.99 14.07
CA PHE A 72 0.34 7.22 13.89
C PHE A 72 -0.66 7.47 15.02
N LEU A 73 -1.36 6.43 15.51
CA LEU A 73 -2.34 6.58 16.60
C LEU A 73 -1.71 6.99 17.93
N THR A 74 -0.47 6.59 18.17
CA THR A 74 0.24 6.85 19.44
C THR A 74 1.22 8.03 19.34
N GLY A 75 1.42 8.58 18.14
CA GLY A 75 2.43 9.60 17.86
C GLY A 75 3.86 9.10 18.01
N GLY A 76 4.10 7.81 17.73
CA GLY A 76 5.42 7.19 17.73
C GLY A 76 6.08 7.01 19.10
N ARG A 77 5.27 6.96 20.17
CA ARG A 77 5.77 6.82 21.54
C ARG A 77 6.08 5.38 21.95
N PHE A 78 5.64 4.41 21.16
CA PHE A 78 5.81 2.98 21.38
C PHE A 78 6.33 2.30 20.12
#